data_AF-A0A2V9EYT3-F1
#
_entry.id   AF-A0A2V9EYT3-F1
#
_cell.length_a   1.000
_cell.length_b   1.000
_cell.length_c   1.000
_cell.angle_alpha   90.00
_cell.angle_beta   90.00
_cell.angle_gamma   90.00
#
_symmetry.space_group_name_H-M   'P 1'
#
loop_
_entity.id
_entity.type
_entity.pdbx_description
1 polymer ?
#
loop_
_entity_poly.entity_id
_entity_poly.type
_entity_poly.pdbx_seq_one_letter_code
_entity_poly.pdbx_strand_id
1 'polypeptide(L)'
;MFIASDKMTSPSVEQIPAGINAVEGYKASMNGDGLRIRELLPEIIERGAEALTPAEKELLKWIGVFFRKPTPGKFMMRIRMPNGFARTEQLRTIAELSRRLGNSVLDITTLANPDIVAHIREQVQGRNVGPLKEGPKDIKRFGDER
;
A
#
# COMPACT_ATOMS: atom_id res chain seq x y z
N MET A 1 35.98 -26.70 -23.89
CA MET A 1 35.00 -27.53 -23.15
C MET A 1 34.05 -26.55 -22.47
N PHE A 2 32.86 -26.38 -23.04
CA PHE A 2 31.80 -25.52 -22.51
C PHE A 2 31.09 -26.27 -21.39
N ILE A 3 30.90 -25.67 -20.21
CA ILE A 3 29.61 -25.66 -19.50
C ILE A 3 29.54 -24.36 -18.70
N ALA A 4 28.47 -23.61 -18.96
CA ALA A 4 28.23 -22.27 -18.45
C ALA A 4 27.59 -22.30 -17.05
N SER A 5 27.98 -21.30 -16.26
CA SER A 5 27.19 -20.52 -15.30
C SER A 5 25.84 -21.13 -14.88
N ASP A 6 25.81 -21.62 -13.64
CA ASP A 6 24.59 -21.92 -12.90
C ASP A 6 23.80 -20.61 -12.70
N LYS A 7 22.81 -20.39 -13.58
CA LYS A 7 21.86 -19.30 -13.41
C LYS A 7 20.97 -19.68 -12.23
N MET A 8 21.12 -18.94 -11.12
CA MET A 8 20.08 -18.83 -10.10
C MET A 8 18.77 -18.48 -10.81
N THR A 9 17.95 -19.51 -10.97
CA THR A 9 16.67 -19.43 -11.64
C THR A 9 15.75 -18.68 -10.69
N SER A 10 15.21 -17.56 -11.19
CA SER A 10 14.17 -16.78 -10.54
C SER A 10 13.09 -17.70 -9.97
N PRO A 11 12.58 -17.49 -8.74
CA PRO A 11 11.54 -18.36 -8.22
C PRO A 11 10.35 -18.32 -9.16
N SER A 12 10.06 -19.49 -9.72
CA SER A 12 8.94 -19.79 -10.59
C SER A 12 7.66 -19.28 -9.95
N VAL A 13 6.88 -18.50 -10.70
CA VAL A 13 5.56 -18.02 -10.28
C VAL A 13 4.67 -19.25 -10.09
N GLU A 14 4.60 -19.76 -8.86
CA GLU A 14 3.65 -20.79 -8.48
C GLU A 14 2.24 -20.29 -8.79
N GLN A 15 1.50 -21.16 -9.48
CA GLN A 15 0.23 -20.90 -10.13
C GLN A 15 -0.76 -20.28 -9.14
N ILE A 16 -1.15 -19.03 -9.40
CA ILE A 16 -2.19 -18.33 -8.64
C ILE A 16 -3.50 -19.12 -8.80
N PRO A 17 -4.12 -19.62 -7.71
CA PRO A 17 -5.39 -20.32 -7.77
C PRO A 17 -6.45 -19.47 -8.47
N ALA A 18 -7.23 -20.07 -9.37
CA ALA A 18 -8.25 -19.37 -10.14
C ALA A 18 -9.25 -18.67 -9.19
N GLY A 19 -9.31 -17.34 -9.27
CA GLY A 19 -10.14 -16.50 -8.41
C GLY A 19 -9.39 -15.67 -7.35
N ILE A 20 -8.07 -15.83 -7.21
CA ILE A 20 -7.26 -15.04 -6.29
C ILE A 20 -6.69 -13.80 -7.00
N ASN A 21 -6.97 -12.62 -6.45
CA ASN A 21 -6.46 -11.34 -6.97
C ASN A 21 -4.92 -11.32 -6.91
N ALA A 22 -4.26 -10.66 -7.86
CA ALA A 22 -2.79 -10.60 -7.93
C ALA A 22 -2.14 -10.15 -6.59
N VAL A 23 -2.80 -9.24 -5.87
CA VAL A 23 -2.37 -8.75 -4.55
C VAL A 23 -2.35 -9.85 -3.50
N GLU A 24 -3.35 -10.73 -3.48
CA GLU A 24 -3.39 -11.87 -2.55
C GLU A 24 -2.32 -12.91 -2.92
N GLY A 25 -2.01 -13.09 -4.21
CA GLY A 25 -0.86 -13.86 -4.66
C GLY A 25 0.48 -13.29 -4.14
N TYR A 26 0.66 -11.97 -4.18
CA TYR A 26 1.87 -11.33 -3.66
C TYR A 26 2.01 -11.41 -2.13
N LYS A 27 0.89 -11.42 -1.41
CA LYS A 27 0.92 -11.67 0.04
C LYS A 27 1.26 -13.12 0.33
N ALA A 28 0.72 -14.07 -0.44
CA ALA A 28 1.03 -15.48 -0.28
C ALA A 28 2.54 -15.76 -0.42
N SER A 29 3.24 -15.08 -1.35
CA SER A 29 4.70 -15.18 -1.47
C SER A 29 5.48 -14.63 -0.27
N MET A 30 4.84 -13.84 0.59
CA MET A 30 5.40 -13.30 1.84
C MET A 30 4.84 -14.01 3.09
N ASN A 31 4.48 -15.29 2.98
CA ASN A 31 3.81 -16.05 4.04
C ASN A 31 2.50 -15.43 4.54
N GLY A 32 1.81 -14.69 3.67
CA GLY A 32 0.54 -14.02 3.98
C GLY A 32 0.68 -12.65 4.66
N ASP A 33 1.89 -12.20 5.02
CA ASP A 33 2.11 -10.92 5.69
C ASP A 33 2.78 -9.88 4.78
N GLY A 34 1.99 -8.87 4.37
CA GLY A 34 2.48 -7.78 3.53
C GLY A 34 3.49 -6.85 4.21
N LEU A 35 3.61 -6.85 5.54
CA LEU A 35 4.58 -6.02 6.28
C LEU A 35 6.01 -6.53 6.14
N ARG A 36 6.20 -7.80 5.75
CA ARG A 36 7.53 -8.41 5.57
C ARG A 36 8.33 -7.79 4.44
N ILE A 37 7.70 -6.99 3.58
CA ILE A 37 8.41 -6.12 2.62
C ILE A 37 9.46 -5.23 3.30
N ARG A 38 9.33 -4.96 4.60
CA ARG A 38 10.34 -4.25 5.42
C ARG A 38 11.69 -4.96 5.46
N GLU A 39 11.70 -6.30 5.45
CA GLU A 39 12.91 -7.11 5.47
C GLU A 39 13.71 -6.93 4.18
N LEU A 40 13.01 -6.70 3.07
CA LEU A 40 13.60 -6.52 1.74
C LEU A 40 13.98 -5.07 1.42
N LEU A 41 13.67 -4.11 2.30
CA LEU A 41 13.94 -2.70 2.05
C LEU A 41 15.41 -2.39 1.76
N PRO A 42 16.41 -2.95 2.47
CA PRO A 42 17.82 -2.69 2.16
C PRO A 42 18.18 -3.06 0.72
N GLU A 43 17.79 -4.27 0.29
CA GLU A 43 18.04 -4.76 -1.07
C GLU A 43 17.27 -3.96 -2.13
N ILE A 44 16.05 -3.54 -1.81
CA ILE A 44 15.24 -2.68 -2.70
C ILE A 44 15.92 -1.31 -2.87
N ILE A 45 16.47 -0.74 -1.78
CA ILE A 45 17.16 0.55 -1.82
C ILE A 45 18.44 0.45 -2.65
N GLU A 46 19.21 -0.63 -2.51
CA GLU A 46 20.43 -0.86 -3.29
C GLU A 46 20.15 -1.06 -4.78
N ARG A 47 19.09 -1.82 -5.14
CA ARG A 47 18.67 -2.00 -6.54
C ARG A 47 18.11 -0.72 -7.16
N GLY A 48 17.56 0.17 -6.35
CA GLY A 48 16.99 1.44 -6.78
C GLY A 48 15.55 1.34 -7.30
N ALA A 49 14.92 2.51 -7.46
CA ALA A 49 13.49 2.64 -7.76
C ALA A 49 13.05 2.03 -9.11
N GLU A 50 13.95 2.00 -10.09
CA GLU A 50 13.65 1.51 -11.44
C GLU A 50 13.53 -0.03 -11.49
N ALA A 51 14.21 -0.73 -10.57
CA ALA A 51 14.22 -2.19 -10.50
C ALA A 51 13.02 -2.78 -9.72
N LEU A 52 12.09 -1.94 -9.26
CA LEU A 52 10.93 -2.38 -8.49
C LEU A 52 9.96 -3.23 -9.33
N THR A 53 9.74 -4.45 -8.88
CA THR A 53 8.76 -5.39 -9.44
C THR A 53 7.31 -4.91 -9.17
N PRO A 54 6.32 -5.38 -9.95
CA PRO A 54 4.91 -5.08 -9.67
C PRO A 54 4.46 -5.53 -8.28
N ALA A 55 4.98 -6.66 -7.78
CA ALA A 55 4.69 -7.16 -6.44
C ALA A 55 5.19 -6.20 -5.36
N GLU A 56 6.45 -5.76 -5.46
CA GLU A 56 7.03 -4.80 -4.51
C GLU A 56 6.31 -3.46 -4.54
N LYS A 57 5.92 -2.96 -5.73
CA LYS A 57 5.13 -1.72 -5.86
C LYS A 57 3.79 -1.79 -5.12
N GLU A 58 3.15 -2.96 -5.11
CA GLU A 58 1.91 -3.19 -4.38
C GLU A 58 2.16 -3.37 -2.87
N LEU A 59 3.16 -4.16 -2.49
CA LEU A 59 3.49 -4.45 -1.10
C LEU A 59 4.04 -3.23 -0.35
N LEU A 60 4.80 -2.33 -1.01
CA LEU A 60 5.29 -1.09 -0.43
C LEU A 60 4.17 -0.17 0.11
N LYS A 61 2.94 -0.32 -0.38
CA LYS A 61 1.79 0.42 0.16
C LYS A 61 1.51 0.07 1.62
N TRP A 62 1.86 -1.13 2.08
CA TRP A 62 1.68 -1.56 3.48
C TRP A 62 2.55 -0.77 4.45
N ILE A 63 3.68 -0.24 4.00
CA ILE A 63 4.54 0.64 4.80
C ILE A 63 4.31 2.13 4.50
N GLY A 64 3.28 2.45 3.71
CA GLY A 64 2.91 3.82 3.37
C GLY A 64 3.68 4.43 2.19
N VAL A 65 4.42 3.64 1.42
CA VAL A 65 5.16 4.10 0.23
C VAL A 65 4.36 3.80 -1.03
N PHE A 66 4.01 4.85 -1.78
CA PHE A 66 3.21 4.75 -2.99
C PHE A 66 4.03 5.15 -4.22
N PHE A 67 4.20 4.21 -5.14
CA PHE A 67 4.81 4.48 -6.44
C PHE A 67 3.88 5.31 -7.33
N ARG A 68 4.37 6.44 -7.84
CA ARG A 68 3.59 7.32 -8.73
C ARG A 68 4.04 7.15 -10.18
N LYS A 69 3.19 6.57 -11.03
CA LYS A 69 3.43 6.48 -12.48
C LYS A 69 3.70 7.84 -13.15
N PRO A 70 3.00 8.95 -12.79
CA PRO A 70 3.23 10.24 -13.45
C PRO A 70 4.54 10.94 -13.08
N THR A 71 5.18 10.56 -11.97
CA THR A 71 6.43 11.16 -11.50
C THR A 71 7.47 10.06 -11.23
N PRO A 72 8.14 9.55 -12.28
CA PRO A 72 9.18 8.54 -12.15
C PRO A 72 10.27 8.97 -11.15
N GLY A 73 10.77 8.01 -10.36
CA GLY A 73 11.78 8.25 -9.33
C GLY A 73 11.30 8.94 -8.04
N LYS A 74 10.04 9.43 -7.99
CA LYS A 74 9.45 10.01 -6.76
C LYS A 74 8.36 9.11 -6.18
N PHE A 75 8.33 9.02 -4.86
CA PHE A 75 7.33 8.27 -4.12
C PHE A 75 6.45 9.21 -3.30
N MET A 76 5.18 8.88 -3.17
CA MET A 76 4.32 9.50 -2.17
C MET A 76 4.42 8.71 -0.88
N MET A 77 4.85 9.37 0.19
CA MET A 77 4.88 8.79 1.53
C MET A 77 3.62 9.21 2.29
N ARG A 78 2.91 8.23 2.87
CA ARG A 78 1.75 8.47 3.74
C ARG A 78 2.12 8.18 5.18
N ILE A 79 1.98 9.19 6.03
CA ILE A 79 2.21 9.08 7.46
C ILE A 79 0.88 8.72 8.13
N ARG A 80 0.90 7.72 9.03
CA ARG A 80 -0.26 7.39 9.86
C ARG A 80 -0.34 8.36 11.04
N MET A 81 -1.41 9.15 11.11
CA MET A 81 -1.72 10.02 12.25
C MET A 81 -3.05 9.59 12.88
N PRO A 82 -3.02 8.87 14.02
CA PRO A 82 -4.24 8.47 14.72
C PRO A 82 -5.08 9.70 15.11
N ASN A 83 -6.36 9.70 14.74
CA ASN A 83 -7.32 10.78 15.00
C ASN A 83 -6.88 12.19 14.53
N GLY A 84 -5.85 12.28 13.70
CA GLY A 84 -5.32 13.56 13.22
C GLY A 84 -4.55 14.35 14.28
N PHE A 85 -4.31 13.79 15.47
CA PHE A 85 -3.51 14.46 16.49
C PHE A 85 -2.02 14.37 16.15
N ALA A 86 -1.36 15.52 16.21
CA ALA A 86 0.07 15.65 16.06
C ALA A 86 0.61 16.69 17.05
N ARG A 87 1.77 16.41 17.65
CA ARG A 87 2.50 17.38 18.47
C ARG A 87 3.24 18.36 17.57
N THR A 88 3.52 19.55 18.09
CA THR A 88 4.29 20.59 17.40
C THR A 88 5.62 20.05 16.86
N GLU A 89 6.35 19.27 17.66
CA GLU A 89 7.62 18.67 17.24
C GLU A 89 7.47 17.71 16.05
N GLN A 90 6.42 16.88 16.03
CA GLN A 90 6.16 15.97 14.92
C GLN A 90 5.88 16.75 13.63
N LEU A 91 5.09 17.83 13.71
CA LEU A 91 4.82 18.69 12.55
C LEU A 91 6.07 19.42 12.06
N ARG A 92 6.93 19.90 12.97
CA ARG A 92 8.22 20.52 12.62
C ARG A 92 9.13 19.54 11.88
N THR A 93 9.25 18.31 12.37
CA THR A 93 10.04 17.25 11.71
C THR A 93 9.47 16.91 10.34
N ILE A 94 8.14 16.77 10.20
CA ILE A 94 7.51 16.49 8.90
C ILE A 94 7.76 17.64 7.90
N ALA A 95 7.68 18.90 8.36
CA ALA A 95 7.98 20.07 7.53
C ALA A 95 9.45 20.11 7.09
N GLU A 96 10.40 19.76 7.97
CA GLU A 96 11.81 19.65 7.60
C GLU A 96 12.04 18.55 6.56
N LEU A 97 11.47 17.36 6.77
CA LEU A 97 11.56 16.25 5.83
C LEU A 97 10.97 16.60 4.46
N SER A 98 9.83 17.30 4.43
CA SER A 98 9.24 17.77 3.17
C SER A 98 10.14 18.76 2.43
N ARG A 99 10.80 19.69 3.15
CA ARG A 99 11.75 20.62 2.53
C ARG A 99 12.96 19.89 1.92
N ARG A 100 13.44 18.85 2.58
CA ARG A 100 14.62 18.09 2.15
C ARG A 100 14.32 17.08 1.04
N LEU A 101 13.16 16.41 1.10
CA LEU A 101 12.85 15.22 0.29
C LEU A 101 11.54 15.32 -0.51
N GLY A 102 10.63 16.22 -0.12
CA GLY A 102 9.24 16.28 -0.60
C GLY A 102 8.90 17.50 -1.47
N ASN A 103 9.89 18.14 -2.09
CA ASN A 103 9.75 19.40 -2.84
C ASN A 103 9.04 20.53 -2.04
N SER A 104 9.15 20.52 -0.71
CA SER A 104 8.46 21.48 0.19
C SER A 104 6.92 21.46 0.09
N VAL A 105 6.33 20.36 -0.39
CA VAL A 105 4.87 20.16 -0.45
C VAL A 105 4.43 19.10 0.56
N LEU A 106 3.32 19.36 1.24
CA LEU A 106 2.64 18.45 2.16
C LEU A 106 1.13 18.60 1.97
N ASP A 107 0.44 17.48 1.83
CA ASP A 107 -1.02 17.44 1.69
C ASP A 107 -1.64 16.80 2.94
N ILE A 108 -2.69 17.43 3.47
CA ILE A 108 -3.52 16.82 4.52
C ILE A 108 -4.57 15.95 3.84
N THR A 109 -4.53 14.64 4.09
CA THR A 109 -5.53 13.72 3.54
C THR A 109 -6.85 13.84 4.28
N THR A 110 -7.95 13.61 3.58
CA THR A 110 -9.32 13.61 4.11
C THR A 110 -9.55 12.61 5.25
N LEU A 111 -8.71 11.57 5.35
CA LEU A 111 -8.76 10.54 6.39
C LEU A 111 -8.08 10.94 7.71
N ALA A 112 -7.44 12.10 7.76
CA ALA A 112 -6.73 12.53 8.97
C ALA A 112 -7.70 13.01 10.06
N ASN A 113 -8.83 13.61 9.70
CA ASN A 113 -9.79 14.17 10.65
C ASN A 113 -11.14 13.44 10.53
N PRO A 114 -11.67 12.84 11.61
CA PRO A 114 -12.97 12.15 11.59
C PRO A 114 -14.13 13.06 11.16
N ASP A 115 -14.08 14.36 11.46
CA ASP A 115 -15.11 15.33 11.05
C ASP A 115 -15.10 15.54 9.53
N ILE A 116 -13.91 15.62 8.93
CA ILE A 116 -13.75 15.72 7.47
C ILE A 116 -14.22 14.42 6.81
N VAL A 117 -13.91 13.26 7.40
CA VAL A 117 -14.42 11.96 6.93
C VAL A 117 -15.94 11.93 6.99
N ALA A 118 -16.55 12.38 8.08
CA ALA A 118 -18.00 12.44 8.24
C ALA A 118 -18.62 13.38 7.19
N HIS A 119 -18.04 14.57 7.00
CA HIS A 119 -18.51 15.54 6.02
C HIS A 119 -18.46 14.98 4.58
N ILE A 120 -17.34 14.36 4.20
CA ILE A 120 -17.19 13.75 2.87
C ILE A 120 -18.13 12.56 2.70
N ARG A 121 -18.33 11.76 3.75
CA ARG A 121 -19.31 10.68 3.73
C ARG A 121 -20.71 11.23 3.45
N GLU A 122 -21.12 12.31 4.10
CA GLU A 122 -22.40 12.96 3.82
C GLU A 122 -22.48 13.48 2.38
N GLN A 123 -21.42 14.08 1.85
CA GLN A 123 -21.40 14.58 0.46
C GLN A 123 -21.50 13.46 -0.58
N VAL A 124 -20.82 12.33 -0.35
CA VAL A 124 -20.74 11.22 -1.32
C VAL A 124 -21.92 10.26 -1.19
N GLN A 125 -22.34 9.94 0.03
CA GLN A 125 -23.38 8.93 0.32
C GLN A 125 -24.74 9.55 0.64
N GLY A 126 -24.79 10.86 0.86
CA GLY A 126 -25.97 11.53 1.42
C GLY A 126 -26.13 11.28 2.92
N ARG A 127 -27.00 12.05 3.58
CA ARG A 127 -27.41 11.82 4.98
C ARG A 127 -28.44 10.69 5.14
N ASN A 128 -29.09 10.30 4.05
CA ASN A 128 -30.15 9.31 4.08
C ASN A 128 -29.56 7.92 3.86
N VAL A 129 -29.90 6.97 4.72
CA VAL A 129 -29.60 5.55 4.50
C VAL A 129 -30.48 5.08 3.36
N GLY A 130 -29.93 5.01 2.14
CA GLY A 130 -30.60 4.37 1.01
C GLY A 130 -30.83 2.87 1.31
N PRO A 131 -31.78 2.21 0.63
CA PRO A 131 -31.98 0.77 0.79
C PRO A 131 -30.64 0.07 0.52
N LEU A 132 -30.16 -0.67 1.53
CA LEU A 132 -28.93 -1.45 1.41
C LEU A 132 -29.09 -2.39 0.23
N LYS A 133 -28.25 -2.23 -0.81
CA LYS A 133 -28.14 -3.26 -1.85
C LYS A 133 -27.72 -4.53 -1.15
N GLU A 134 -28.39 -5.65 -1.43
CA GLU A 134 -27.96 -6.93 -0.90
C GLU A 134 -26.50 -7.15 -1.25
N GLY A 135 -25.68 -7.38 -0.22
CA GLY A 135 -24.28 -7.70 -0.40
C GLY A 135 -24.12 -8.94 -1.29
N PRO A 136 -22.99 -9.06 -2.01
CA PRO A 136 -22.75 -10.19 -2.89
C PRO A 136 -22.85 -11.52 -2.12
N LYS A 137 -23.33 -12.56 -2.82
CA LYS A 137 -23.77 -13.84 -2.20
C LYS A 137 -22.65 -14.58 -1.46
N ASP A 138 -21.41 -14.30 -1.81
CA ASP A 138 -20.17 -14.78 -1.19
C ASP A 138 -20.03 -14.30 0.27
N ILE A 139 -20.39 -13.05 0.58
CA ILE A 139 -20.35 -12.52 1.95
C ILE A 139 -21.41 -13.18 2.84
N LYS A 140 -22.57 -13.56 2.29
CA LYS A 140 -23.65 -14.23 3.05
C LYS A 140 -23.29 -15.64 3.49
N ARG A 141 -22.41 -16.34 2.75
CA ARG A 141 -21.92 -17.68 3.10
C ARG A 141 -20.75 -17.65 4.10
N PHE A 142 -20.27 -16.47 4.46
CA PHE A 142 -19.14 -16.32 5.36
C PHE A 142 -19.60 -16.64 6.81
N GLY A 143 -19.41 -17.89 7.23
CA GLY A 143 -19.77 -18.38 8.56
C GLY A 143 -20.65 -19.63 8.58
N ASP A 144 -21.18 -20.07 7.43
CA ASP A 144 -22.01 -21.28 7.32
C ASP A 144 -21.18 -22.57 7.18
N GLU A 145 -19.87 -22.46 6.93
CA GLU A 145 -18.93 -23.58 6.97
C GLU A 145 -18.16 -23.53 8.31
N ARG A 146 -18.75 -24.16 9.33
CA ARG A 146 -18.05 -24.62 10.54
C ARG A 146 -18.30 -26.12 10.71
#